data_AF-A0A7M3SKX7-F1
#
_entry.id   AF-A0A7M3SKX7-F1
#
_cell.length_a   1.000
_cell.length_b   1.000
_cell.length_c   1.000
_cell.angle_alpha   90.00
_cell.angle_beta   90.00
_cell.angle_gamma   90.00
#
_symmetry.space_group_name_H-M   'P 1'
#
loop_
_entity.id
_entity.type
_entity.pdbx_description
1 polymer ?
#
loop_
_entity_poly.entity_id
_entity_poly.type
_entity_poly.pdbx_seq_one_letter_code
_entity_poly.pdbx_strand_id
1 'polypeptide(L)' 'MRILVTGGAGFLGSHLVDALVARGDEVVVLDDLS' A
#
# COMPACT_ATOMS: atom_id res chain seq x y z
N MET A 1 -6.05 -8.46 -7.45
CA MET A 1 -6.08 -7.29 -8.37
C MET A 1 -4.71 -6.63 -8.38
N ARG A 2 -4.44 -5.72 -9.34
CA ARG A 2 -3.24 -4.87 -9.34
C ARG A 2 -3.60 -3.48 -8.82
N ILE A 3 -2.94 -3.03 -7.75
CA ILE A 3 -3.30 -1.81 -7.03
C ILE A 3 -2.06 -0.92 -6.86
N LEU A 4 -2.18 0.37 -7.20
CA LEU A 4 -1.21 1.40 -6.86
C LEU A 4 -1.70 2.16 -5.63
N VAL A 5 -0.87 2.24 -4.59
CA VAL A 5 -1.13 3.02 -3.38
C VAL A 5 -0.13 4.16 -3.30
N THR A 6 -0.63 5.40 -3.27
CA THR A 6 0.18 6.59 -3.00
C THR A 6 0.21 6.88 -1.50
N GLY A 7 1.36 7.23 -0.92
CA GLY A 7 1.48 7.44 0.53
C GLY A 7 1.40 6.13 1.34
N GLY A 8 1.71 4.99 0.70
CA GLY A 8 1.57 3.65 1.28
C GLY A 8 2.58 3.32 2.37
N ALA A 9 3.63 4.11 2.55
CA ALA A 9 4.58 3.99 3.66
C ALA A 9 4.19 4.84 4.88
N GLY A 10 3.21 5.73 4.75
CA GLY A 10 2.67 6.52 5.86
C GLY A 10 1.82 5.69 6.85
N PHE A 11 1.38 6.33 7.95
CA PHE A 11 0.68 5.64 9.05
C PHE A 11 -0.55 4.84 8.59
N LEU A 12 -1.48 5.45 7.86
CA LEU A 12 -2.67 4.74 7.38
C LEU A 12 -2.37 3.89 6.14
N GLY A 13 -1.46 4.39 5.28
CA GLY A 13 -1.07 3.72 4.05
C GLY A 13 -0.50 2.33 4.30
N SER A 14 0.36 2.18 5.32
CA SER A 14 0.99 0.91 5.64
C SER A 14 -0.02 -0.15 6.07
N HIS A 15 -0.98 0.21 6.92
CA HIS A 15 -2.06 -0.69 7.36
C HIS A 15 -2.97 -1.09 6.19
N LEU A 16 -3.24 -0.17 5.25
CA LEU A 16 -3.98 -0.48 4.04
C LEU A 16 -3.20 -1.45 3.14
N VAL A 17 -1.91 -1.21 2.93
CA VAL A 17 -1.04 -2.08 2.12
C VAL A 17 -1.01 -3.48 2.72
N ASP A 18 -0.84 -3.62 4.03
CA ASP A 18 -0.86 -4.91 4.73
C ASP A 18 -2.18 -5.65 4.50
N ALA A 19 -3.31 -4.95 4.61
CA ALA A 19 -4.63 -5.55 4.38
C ALA A 19 -4.84 -6.00 2.92
N LEU A 20 -4.36 -5.21 1.94
CA LEU A 20 -4.45 -5.54 0.51
C LEU A 20 -3.56 -6.74 0.15
N VAL A 21 -2.34 -6.78 0.69
CA VAL A 21 -1.43 -7.92 0.52
C VAL A 21 -2.02 -9.18 1.15
N ALA A 22 -2.58 -9.09 2.36
CA ALA A 22 -3.24 -10.21 3.04
C ALA A 22 -4.47 -10.75 2.27
N ARG A 23 -5.14 -9.89 1.49
CA ARG A 23 -6.24 -10.29 0.58
C ARG A 23 -5.74 -11.02 -0.68
N GLY A 24 -4.44 -11.03 -0.93
CA GLY A 24 -3.82 -11.64 -2.12
C GLY A 24 -3.73 -10.69 -3.32
N ASP A 25 -3.80 -9.37 -3.10
CA ASP A 25 -3.59 -8.40 -4.16
C ASP A 25 -2.10 -8.15 -4.44
N GLU A 26 -1.81 -7.82 -5.69
CA GLU A 26 -0.49 -7.36 -6.12
C GLU A 26 -0.46 -5.83 -5.95
N VAL A 27 0.34 -5.36 -4.98
CA VAL A 27 0.35 -3.96 -4.56
C VAL A 27 1.69 -3.31 -4.92
N VAL A 28 1.62 -2.12 -5.52
CA VAL A 28 2.78 -1.24 -5.73
C VAL A 28 2.56 0.02 -4.92
N VAL A 29 3.59 0.46 -4.19
CA VAL A 29 3.55 1.69 -3.39
C VAL A 29 4.37 2.77 -4.05
N LEU A 30 3.80 3.98 -4.14
CA LEU A 30 4.51 5.20 -4.50
C LEU A 30 4.48 6.15 -3.30
N ASP A 31 5.64 6.50 -2.78
CA ASP A 31 5.77 7.31 -1.57
C ASP A 31 7.03 8.19 -1.68
N ASP A 32 6.98 9.41 -1.14
CA ASP A 32 8.10 10.34 -1.10
C ASP A 32 8.86 10.30 0.24
N LEU A 33 8.35 9.53 1.22
CA LEU A 33 8.97 9.27 2.53
C LEU A 33 9.18 10.53 3.38
N SER A 34 8.33 11.55 3.21
CA SER A 34 8.38 12.81 3.96
C SER A 34 7.87 12.70 5.41
#